data_AF-A0A932IZK7-F1
#
_entry.id   AF-A0A932IZK7-F1
#
_cell.length_a   1.000
_cell.length_b   1.000
_cell.length_c   1.000
_cell.angle_alpha   90.00
_cell.angle_beta   90.00
_cell.angle_gamma   90.00
#
_symmetry.space_group_name_H-M   'P 1'
#
loop_
_entity.id
_entity.type
_entity.pdbx_description
1 polymer ?
#
loop_
_entity_poly.entity_id
_entity_poly.type
_entity_poly.pdbx_seq_one_letter_code
_entity_poly.pdbx_strand_id
1 'polypeptide(L)'
;MVVATAIWLGFTSVTVPANAEPTVEEIAPPLPVIVPVVNGWQPKFPFPYDQTRNEVTGADITAEGEMCQWYTAQYDSLIAQIERFDDSLSRANGDYGVAGNQQIADAVLANLDQSLAYLTPRAQALTMSQNYLGDQYFPMYQGETFYWLWQQLSNVSAGIHGHQPAWFVGPSLQRAKRWGSRIHRSGVCD
;
A
#
# COMPACT_ATOMS: atom_id res chain seq x y z
N MET A 1 -39.63 -13.13 68.48
CA MET A 1 -39.39 -12.48 67.17
C MET A 1 -37.95 -12.02 67.14
N VAL A 2 -37.10 -12.64 66.33
CA VAL A 2 -35.70 -12.23 66.13
C VAL A 2 -35.59 -11.76 64.69
N VAL A 3 -35.19 -10.50 64.49
CA VAL A 3 -35.04 -9.85 63.19
C VAL A 3 -33.66 -10.20 62.63
N ALA A 4 -33.62 -10.79 61.43
CA ALA A 4 -32.38 -11.12 60.73
C ALA A 4 -31.97 -9.96 59.81
N THR A 5 -30.77 -9.41 60.02
CA THR A 5 -30.19 -8.33 59.22
C THR A 5 -29.37 -8.96 58.08
N ALA A 6 -29.76 -8.72 56.83
CA ALA A 6 -29.03 -9.19 55.65
C ALA A 6 -27.96 -8.16 55.23
N ILE A 7 -26.69 -8.57 55.23
CA ILE A 7 -25.57 -7.77 54.73
C ILE A 7 -25.41 -8.09 53.24
N TRP A 8 -25.63 -7.09 52.39
CA TRP A 8 -25.35 -7.17 50.95
C TRP A 8 -23.89 -6.80 50.68
N LEU A 9 -23.10 -7.77 50.22
CA LEU A 9 -21.77 -7.55 49.66
C LEU A 9 -21.92 -7.25 48.17
N GLY A 10 -21.81 -5.97 47.80
CA GLY A 10 -21.71 -5.56 46.40
C GLY A 10 -20.33 -5.90 45.84
N PHE A 11 -20.28 -6.85 44.91
CA PHE A 11 -19.08 -7.07 44.09
C PHE A 11 -19.04 -6.03 42.97
N THR A 12 -18.08 -5.12 43.03
CA THR A 12 -17.72 -4.26 41.90
C THR A 12 -16.80 -5.03 40.96
N SER A 13 -17.32 -5.48 39.82
CA SER A 13 -16.53 -6.05 38.74
C SER A 13 -15.68 -4.96 38.10
N VAL A 14 -14.36 -5.02 38.29
CA VAL A 14 -13.41 -4.23 37.50
C VAL A 14 -13.26 -4.90 36.15
N THR A 15 -13.92 -4.38 35.12
CA THR A 15 -13.67 -4.78 33.73
C THR A 15 -12.36 -4.11 33.28
N VAL A 16 -11.25 -4.82 33.40
CA VAL A 16 -10.02 -4.45 32.69
C VAL A 16 -10.29 -4.73 31.20
N PRO A 17 -10.16 -3.74 30.29
CA PRO A 17 -10.17 -4.05 28.87
C PRO A 17 -9.01 -4.99 28.58
N ALA A 18 -9.33 -6.20 28.13
CA ALA A 18 -8.33 -7.15 27.66
C ALA A 18 -7.81 -6.65 26.32
N ASN A 19 -6.74 -5.86 26.33
CA ASN A 19 -5.94 -5.65 25.13
C ASN A 19 -5.14 -6.94 24.92
N ALA A 20 -5.65 -7.83 24.07
CA ALA A 20 -4.85 -8.95 23.60
C ALA A 20 -3.61 -8.42 22.87
N GLU A 21 -2.45 -9.01 23.15
CA GLU A 21 -1.26 -8.79 22.33
C GLU A 21 -1.54 -9.26 20.90
N PRO A 22 -0.98 -8.59 19.87
CA PRO A 22 -1.20 -8.97 18.50
C PRO A 22 -0.62 -10.36 18.27
N THR A 23 -1.39 -11.20 17.59
CA THR A 23 -0.95 -12.54 17.19
C THR A 23 0.18 -12.46 16.16
N VAL A 24 0.99 -13.51 16.06
CA VAL A 24 2.09 -13.57 15.07
C VAL A 24 1.54 -13.44 13.65
N GLU A 25 0.32 -13.93 13.41
CA GLU A 25 -0.41 -13.83 12.14
C GLU A 25 -0.89 -12.41 11.80
N GLU A 26 -1.12 -11.57 12.83
CA GLU A 26 -1.47 -10.15 12.66
C GLU A 26 -0.25 -9.28 12.35
N ILE A 27 0.93 -9.66 12.83
CA ILE A 27 2.18 -8.97 12.47
C ILE A 27 2.55 -9.34 11.03
N ALA A 28 2.62 -8.32 10.17
CA ALA A 28 3.00 -8.50 8.78
C ALA A 28 4.40 -9.13 8.66
N PRO A 29 4.57 -10.25 7.95
CA PRO A 29 5.89 -10.82 7.72
C PRO A 29 6.71 -9.88 6.82
N PRO A 30 8.04 -9.77 7.03
CA PRO A 30 8.90 -8.98 6.16
C PRO A 30 8.82 -9.44 4.70
N LEU A 31 8.69 -8.50 3.77
CA LEU A 31 8.75 -8.78 2.35
C LEU A 31 10.22 -8.89 1.89
N PRO A 32 10.55 -9.82 0.97
CA PRO A 32 11.92 -9.94 0.44
C PRO A 32 12.43 -8.62 -0.17
N VAL A 33 13.73 -8.37 -0.17
CA VAL A 33 14.26 -7.21 -0.92
C VAL A 33 14.22 -7.53 -2.41
N ILE A 34 13.66 -6.64 -3.23
CA ILE A 34 13.70 -6.77 -4.69
C ILE A 34 15.04 -6.25 -5.21
N VAL A 35 15.80 -7.15 -5.82
CA VAL A 35 17.00 -6.82 -6.59
C VAL A 35 16.63 -6.87 -8.06
N PRO A 36 16.75 -5.78 -8.82
CA PRO A 36 16.40 -5.78 -10.23
C PRO A 36 17.29 -6.76 -10.98
N VAL A 37 16.67 -7.62 -11.79
CA VAL A 37 17.37 -8.54 -12.68
C VAL A 37 17.11 -8.16 -14.12
N VAL A 38 18.07 -8.43 -15.00
CA VAL A 38 17.81 -8.36 -16.43
C VAL A 38 16.81 -9.45 -16.77
N ASN A 39 15.66 -9.08 -17.32
CA ASN A 39 14.64 -9.99 -17.80
C ASN A 39 14.33 -9.72 -19.29
N GLY A 40 13.57 -10.61 -19.91
CA GLY A 40 13.11 -10.47 -21.30
C GLY A 40 11.89 -9.56 -21.45
N TRP A 41 11.53 -8.78 -20.42
CA TRP A 41 10.36 -7.90 -20.49
C TRP A 41 10.52 -6.88 -21.61
N GLN A 42 9.43 -6.59 -22.32
CA GLN A 42 9.42 -5.63 -23.42
C GLN A 42 8.21 -4.70 -23.34
N PRO A 43 8.39 -3.41 -23.67
CA PRO A 43 7.31 -2.43 -23.64
C PRO A 43 6.24 -2.74 -24.70
N LYS A 44 4.96 -2.60 -24.31
CA LYS A 44 3.81 -2.73 -25.22
C LYS A 44 3.42 -1.35 -25.74
N PHE A 45 3.00 -1.29 -27.01
CA PHE A 45 2.57 -0.04 -27.65
C PHE A 45 1.24 -0.23 -28.39
N PRO A 46 0.15 -0.55 -27.67
CA PRO A 46 -1.17 -0.55 -28.28
C PRO A 46 -1.57 0.88 -28.65
N PHE A 47 -2.46 1.05 -29.62
CA PHE A 47 -3.01 2.37 -29.92
C PHE A 47 -3.60 3.03 -28.65
N PRO A 48 -3.32 4.32 -28.37
CA PRO A 48 -2.56 5.29 -29.18
C PRO A 48 -1.05 5.38 -28.86
N TYR A 49 -0.51 4.52 -28.00
CA TYR A 49 0.89 4.57 -27.55
C TYR A 49 1.89 4.23 -28.66
N ASP A 50 1.45 3.61 -29.76
CA ASP A 50 2.26 3.46 -30.97
C ASP A 50 2.69 4.81 -31.58
N GLN A 51 1.86 5.84 -31.40
CA GLN A 51 2.10 7.19 -31.91
C GLN A 51 3.13 7.97 -31.08
N THR A 52 3.27 7.64 -29.80
CA THR A 52 4.18 8.31 -28.85
C THR A 52 5.44 7.48 -28.58
N ARG A 53 5.64 6.38 -29.31
CA ARG A 53 6.74 5.44 -29.10
C ARG A 53 8.13 6.06 -29.21
N ASN A 54 8.28 7.06 -30.08
CA ASN A 54 9.53 7.80 -30.28
C ASN A 54 9.91 8.70 -29.10
N GLU A 55 8.99 8.95 -28.17
CA GLU A 55 9.25 9.71 -26.94
C GLU A 55 9.64 8.81 -25.76
N VAL A 56 9.48 7.50 -25.87
CA VAL A 56 9.89 6.54 -24.83
C VAL A 56 11.40 6.38 -24.82
N THR A 57 12.00 6.58 -23.65
CA THR A 57 13.43 6.48 -23.42
C THR A 57 13.84 5.10 -22.90
N GLY A 58 15.13 4.79 -22.94
CA GLY A 58 15.66 3.59 -22.29
C GLY A 58 15.45 3.58 -20.77
N ALA A 59 15.38 4.76 -20.14
CA ALA A 59 15.11 4.89 -18.71
C ALA A 59 13.66 4.49 -18.39
N ASP A 60 12.69 4.89 -19.23
CA ASP A 60 11.29 4.49 -19.09
C ASP A 60 11.13 2.96 -19.13
N ILE A 61 11.76 2.34 -20.13
CA ILE A 61 11.74 0.89 -20.35
C ILE A 61 12.35 0.16 -19.14
N THR A 62 13.51 0.64 -18.67
CA THR A 62 14.18 0.04 -17.50
C THR A 62 13.32 0.20 -16.25
N ALA A 63 12.79 1.39 -16.01
CA ALA A 63 11.98 1.69 -14.84
C ALA A 63 10.71 0.84 -14.78
N GLU A 64 9.95 0.76 -15.87
CA GLU A 64 8.71 -0.02 -15.89
C GLU A 64 8.98 -1.54 -15.82
N GLY A 65 10.00 -2.04 -16.52
CA GLY A 65 10.38 -3.45 -16.43
C GLY A 65 10.76 -3.87 -15.01
N GLU A 66 11.47 -3.01 -14.29
CA GLU A 66 11.81 -3.24 -12.88
C GLU A 66 10.60 -3.06 -11.95
N MET A 67 9.74 -2.07 -12.17
CA MET A 67 8.47 -1.95 -11.42
C MET A 67 7.56 -3.16 -11.64
N CYS A 68 7.58 -3.78 -12.81
CA CYS A 68 6.89 -5.04 -13.06
C CYS A 68 7.47 -6.21 -12.25
N GLN A 69 8.78 -6.27 -12.02
CA GLN A 69 9.38 -7.27 -11.13
C GLN A 69 8.88 -7.12 -9.70
N TRP A 70 8.85 -5.88 -9.19
CA TRP A 70 8.27 -5.60 -7.87
C TRP A 70 6.77 -5.93 -7.83
N TYR A 71 6.02 -5.53 -8.86
CA TYR A 71 4.57 -5.72 -8.91
C TYR A 71 4.22 -7.20 -8.82
N THR A 72 4.81 -8.03 -9.68
CA THR A 72 4.58 -9.47 -9.71
C THR A 72 5.03 -10.16 -8.42
N ALA A 73 6.08 -9.68 -7.77
CA ALA A 73 6.62 -10.32 -6.57
C ALA A 73 5.91 -9.91 -5.27
N GLN A 74 5.41 -8.68 -5.16
CA GLN A 74 5.08 -8.09 -3.86
C GLN A 74 3.74 -7.38 -3.77
N TYR A 75 3.17 -6.90 -4.87
CA TYR A 75 2.01 -6.01 -4.84
C TYR A 75 0.85 -6.58 -4.03
N ASP A 76 0.43 -7.81 -4.33
CA ASP A 76 -0.73 -8.42 -3.65
C ASP A 76 -0.46 -8.66 -2.16
N SER A 77 0.76 -9.10 -1.81
CA SER A 77 1.15 -9.33 -0.42
C SER A 77 1.18 -8.02 0.37
N LEU A 78 1.71 -6.94 -0.21
CA LEU A 78 1.75 -5.62 0.41
C LEU A 78 0.34 -5.07 0.62
N ILE A 79 -0.53 -5.13 -0.40
CA ILE A 79 -1.91 -4.66 -0.29
C ILE A 79 -2.66 -5.43 0.80
N ALA A 80 -2.53 -6.75 0.86
CA ALA A 80 -3.18 -7.57 1.88
C ALA A 80 -2.66 -7.27 3.31
N GLN A 81 -1.39 -6.88 3.46
CA GLN A 81 -0.85 -6.42 4.75
C GLN A 81 -1.46 -5.07 5.17
N ILE A 82 -1.54 -4.12 4.24
CA ILE A 82 -2.14 -2.79 4.50
C ILE A 82 -3.64 -2.92 4.84
N GLU A 83 -4.40 -3.74 4.10
CA GLU A 83 -5.83 -3.97 4.36
C GLU A 83 -6.08 -4.57 5.74
N ARG A 84 -5.28 -5.55 6.15
CA ARG A 84 -5.39 -6.14 7.50
C ARG A 84 -5.13 -5.11 8.60
N PHE A 85 -4.16 -4.24 8.39
CA PHE A 85 -3.89 -3.15 9.32
C PHE A 85 -5.03 -2.12 9.35
N ASP A 86 -5.54 -1.71 8.19
CA ASP A 86 -6.69 -0.77 8.07
C ASP A 86 -7.93 -1.30 8.80
N ASP A 87 -8.20 -2.61 8.69
CA ASP A 87 -9.27 -3.30 9.40
C ASP A 87 -9.05 -3.32 10.92
N SER A 88 -7.82 -3.61 11.37
CA SER A 88 -7.47 -3.60 12.80
C SER A 88 -7.64 -2.21 13.41
N LEU A 89 -7.13 -1.20 12.71
CA LEU A 89 -7.20 0.19 13.11
C LEU A 89 -8.64 0.70 13.11
N SER A 90 -9.47 0.27 12.15
CA SER A 90 -10.90 0.58 12.10
C SER A 90 -11.65 0.01 13.30
N ARG A 91 -11.39 -1.24 13.70
CA ARG A 91 -11.98 -1.86 14.90
C ARG A 91 -11.58 -1.15 16.20
N ALA A 92 -10.40 -0.54 16.20
CA ALA A 92 -9.88 0.27 17.31
C ALA A 92 -10.24 1.76 17.24
N ASN A 93 -11.16 2.17 16.35
CA ASN A 93 -11.56 3.57 16.15
C ASN A 93 -10.39 4.52 15.81
N GLY A 94 -9.35 4.03 15.12
CA GLY A 94 -8.18 4.82 14.76
C GLY A 94 -7.10 4.92 15.83
N ASP A 95 -7.23 4.21 16.95
CA ASP A 95 -6.27 4.26 18.04
C ASP A 95 -5.10 3.28 17.81
N TYR A 96 -3.89 3.81 17.65
CA TYR A 96 -2.66 3.03 17.49
C TYR A 96 -2.14 2.47 18.82
N GLY A 97 -2.53 3.05 19.96
CA GLY A 97 -2.05 2.68 21.29
C GLY A 97 -2.73 1.44 21.89
N VAL A 98 -3.70 0.85 21.20
CA VAL A 98 -4.48 -0.30 21.67
C VAL A 98 -4.32 -1.52 20.78
N ALA A 99 -4.63 -2.69 21.32
CA ALA A 99 -4.71 -3.96 20.58
C ALA A 99 -3.47 -4.28 19.71
N GLY A 100 -2.28 -3.82 20.12
CA GLY A 100 -1.05 -4.05 19.35
C GLY A 100 -0.94 -3.28 18.04
N ASN A 101 -1.84 -2.32 17.77
CA ASN A 101 -1.90 -1.63 16.49
C ASN A 101 -0.59 -0.92 16.12
N GLN A 102 0.14 -0.36 17.09
CA GLN A 102 1.46 0.22 16.82
C GLN A 102 2.43 -0.81 16.25
N GLN A 103 2.48 -2.03 16.82
CA GLN A 103 3.39 -3.07 16.35
C GLN A 103 3.02 -3.59 14.95
N ILE A 104 1.71 -3.70 14.67
CA ILE A 104 1.22 -4.05 13.34
C ILE A 104 1.57 -2.92 12.33
N ALA A 105 1.37 -1.66 12.72
CA ALA A 105 1.71 -0.49 11.90
C ALA A 105 3.19 -0.47 11.55
N ASP A 106 4.08 -0.68 12.52
CA ASP A 106 5.53 -0.70 12.33
C ASP A 106 5.96 -1.77 11.31
N ALA A 107 5.36 -2.97 11.39
CA ALA A 107 5.65 -4.05 10.46
C ALA A 107 5.17 -3.76 9.03
N VAL A 108 3.96 -3.20 8.88
CA VAL A 108 3.43 -2.79 7.57
C VAL A 108 4.25 -1.63 6.98
N LEU A 109 4.59 -0.63 7.79
CA LEU A 109 5.41 0.51 7.38
C LEU A 109 6.79 0.06 6.89
N ALA A 110 7.44 -0.88 7.57
CA ALA A 110 8.75 -1.39 7.12
C ALA A 110 8.68 -1.96 5.68
N ASN A 111 7.64 -2.74 5.37
CA ASN A 111 7.45 -3.31 4.04
C ASN A 111 7.03 -2.26 2.99
N LEU A 112 6.19 -1.31 3.39
CA LEU A 112 5.73 -0.23 2.51
C LEU A 112 6.87 0.73 2.17
N ASP A 113 7.68 1.13 3.16
CA ASP A 113 8.83 2.01 2.97
C ASP A 113 9.92 1.33 2.13
N GLN A 114 10.17 0.03 2.33
CA GLN A 114 11.04 -0.75 1.45
C GLN A 114 10.53 -0.74 0.00
N SER A 115 9.23 -0.95 -0.19
CA SER A 115 8.62 -0.92 -1.52
C SER A 115 8.71 0.46 -2.16
N LEU A 116 8.46 1.53 -1.40
CA LEU A 116 8.56 2.90 -1.88
C LEU A 116 10.00 3.31 -2.19
N ALA A 117 10.99 2.85 -1.42
CA ALA A 117 12.40 3.06 -1.72
C ALA A 117 12.79 2.44 -3.08
N TYR A 118 12.20 1.29 -3.42
CA TYR A 118 12.36 0.67 -4.74
C TYR A 118 11.61 1.42 -5.83
N LEU A 119 10.34 1.77 -5.61
CA LEU A 119 9.47 2.35 -6.62
C LEU A 119 9.77 3.82 -6.93
N THR A 120 10.15 4.62 -5.93
CA THR A 120 10.32 6.08 -6.09
C THR A 120 11.27 6.48 -7.21
N PRO A 121 12.52 6.00 -7.29
CA PRO A 121 13.42 6.39 -8.37
C PRO A 121 12.92 5.93 -9.75
N ARG A 122 12.11 4.87 -9.82
CA ARG A 122 11.57 4.31 -11.07
C ARG A 122 10.35 5.10 -11.53
N ALA A 123 9.43 5.42 -10.63
CA ALA A 123 8.28 6.28 -10.91
C ALA A 123 8.73 7.69 -11.34
N GLN A 124 9.78 8.22 -10.72
CA GLN A 124 10.35 9.53 -11.07
C GLN A 124 11.20 9.52 -12.36
N ALA A 125 11.67 8.35 -12.80
CA ALA A 125 12.38 8.22 -14.07
C ALA A 125 11.43 8.24 -15.29
N LEU A 126 10.13 8.01 -15.07
CA LEU A 126 9.15 8.01 -16.15
C LEU A 126 9.00 9.39 -16.79
N THR A 127 9.13 9.43 -18.10
CA THR A 127 8.97 10.61 -18.93
C THR A 127 7.52 11.07 -18.89
N MET A 128 7.31 12.32 -18.48
CA MET A 128 6.04 13.03 -18.60
C MET A 128 6.19 14.10 -19.67
N SER A 129 5.53 13.89 -20.80
CA SER A 129 5.51 14.76 -21.97
C SER A 129 4.31 15.72 -21.93
N GLN A 130 4.27 16.66 -22.87
CA GLN A 130 3.17 17.63 -23.01
C GLN A 130 2.68 17.68 -24.45
N ASN A 131 1.36 17.63 -24.63
CA ASN A 131 0.77 17.77 -25.96
C ASN A 131 0.74 19.25 -26.40
N TYR A 132 0.29 19.51 -27.63
CA TYR A 132 0.20 20.88 -28.16
C TYR A 132 -0.80 21.79 -27.42
N LEU A 133 -1.70 21.21 -26.60
CA LEU A 133 -2.66 21.90 -25.74
C LEU A 133 -2.10 22.14 -24.32
N GLY A 134 -0.91 21.62 -24.01
CA GLY A 134 -0.27 21.71 -22.70
C GLY A 134 -0.67 20.60 -21.71
N ASP A 135 -1.50 19.63 -22.11
CA ASP A 135 -1.85 18.51 -21.24
C ASP A 135 -0.66 17.57 -21.08
N GLN A 136 -0.40 17.17 -19.83
CA GLN A 136 0.64 16.21 -19.50
C GLN A 136 0.19 14.78 -19.80
N TYR A 137 1.09 13.97 -20.36
CA TYR A 137 0.86 12.54 -20.58
C TYR A 137 2.14 11.73 -20.42
N PHE A 138 1.99 10.43 -20.21
CA PHE A 138 3.09 9.48 -20.22
C PHE A 138 3.15 8.80 -21.59
N PRO A 139 4.26 8.91 -22.34
CA PRO A 139 4.43 8.21 -23.61
C PRO A 139 4.54 6.69 -23.45
N MET A 140 4.89 6.22 -22.26
CA MET A 140 5.03 4.81 -21.92
C MET A 140 3.67 4.20 -21.57
N TYR A 141 3.29 3.10 -22.23
CA TYR A 141 2.05 2.39 -21.94
C TYR A 141 2.04 1.90 -20.49
N GLN A 142 1.02 2.29 -19.72
CA GLN A 142 0.90 2.03 -18.26
C GLN A 142 1.93 2.75 -17.37
N GLY A 143 2.83 3.57 -17.91
CA GLY A 143 3.70 4.42 -17.10
C GLY A 143 2.91 5.32 -16.13
N GLU A 144 1.83 5.96 -16.61
CA GLU A 144 0.93 6.76 -15.77
C GLU A 144 0.30 5.93 -14.64
N THR A 145 -0.07 4.68 -14.93
CA THR A 145 -0.69 3.78 -13.96
C THR A 145 0.28 3.42 -12.84
N PHE A 146 1.54 3.12 -13.18
CA PHE A 146 2.60 2.88 -12.19
C PHE A 146 2.90 4.14 -11.36
N TYR A 147 2.98 5.31 -12.01
CA TYR A 147 3.18 6.58 -11.33
C TYR A 147 2.08 6.83 -10.29
N TRP A 148 0.81 6.67 -10.66
CA TRP A 148 -0.28 6.87 -9.72
C TRP A 148 -0.37 5.79 -8.65
N LEU A 149 -0.03 4.53 -8.95
CA LEU A 149 0.07 3.49 -7.93
C LEU A 149 1.10 3.89 -6.86
N TRP A 150 2.31 4.27 -7.29
CA TRP A 150 3.37 4.76 -6.40
C TRP A 150 2.88 5.95 -5.56
N GLN A 151 2.26 6.96 -6.17
CA GLN A 151 1.76 8.13 -5.46
C GLN A 151 0.74 7.77 -4.37
N GLN A 152 -0.16 6.82 -4.65
CA GLN A 152 -1.15 6.40 -3.66
C GLN A 152 -0.53 5.58 -2.53
N LEU A 153 0.45 4.73 -2.82
CA LEU A 153 1.21 4.02 -1.79
C LEU A 153 2.01 4.99 -0.91
N SER A 154 2.60 6.05 -1.49
CA SER A 154 3.25 7.12 -0.74
C SER A 154 2.28 7.85 0.20
N ASN A 155 1.05 8.13 -0.26
CA ASN A 155 0.03 8.74 0.58
C ASN A 155 -0.42 7.81 1.72
N VAL A 156 -0.48 6.50 1.48
CA VAL A 156 -0.74 5.50 2.51
C VAL A 156 0.39 5.50 3.54
N SER A 157 1.65 5.43 3.12
CA SER A 157 2.81 5.47 4.02
C SER A 157 2.80 6.74 4.87
N ALA A 158 2.62 7.91 4.25
CA ALA A 158 2.54 9.19 4.97
C ALA A 158 1.38 9.22 5.99
N GLY A 159 0.24 8.64 5.66
CA GLY A 159 -0.90 8.54 6.58
C GLY A 159 -0.59 7.67 7.80
N ILE A 160 0.03 6.51 7.60
CA ILE A 160 0.38 5.60 8.71
C ILE A 160 1.51 6.21 9.57
N HIS A 161 2.54 6.81 8.96
CA HIS A 161 3.58 7.57 9.68
C HIS A 161 3.01 8.72 10.51
N GLY A 162 1.97 9.37 10.01
CA GLY A 162 1.27 10.45 10.71
C GLY A 162 0.20 9.98 11.69
N HIS A 163 0.17 8.68 12.03
CA HIS A 163 -0.83 8.05 12.91
C HIS A 163 -2.28 8.40 12.52
N GLN A 164 -2.54 8.54 11.22
CA GLN A 164 -3.86 8.88 10.74
C GLN A 164 -4.81 7.68 10.87
N PRO A 165 -6.08 7.93 11.20
CA PRO A 165 -7.08 6.87 11.31
C PRO A 165 -7.37 6.23 9.93
N ALA A 166 -7.90 5.01 9.95
CA ALA A 166 -8.21 4.21 8.76
C ALA A 166 -9.01 4.97 7.67
N TRP A 167 -10.01 5.78 8.07
CA TRP A 167 -10.82 6.56 7.12
C TRP A 167 -10.03 7.60 6.31
N PHE A 168 -8.86 8.04 6.80
CA PHE A 168 -7.96 8.95 6.09
C PHE A 168 -7.12 8.20 5.04
N VAL A 169 -6.62 7.02 5.39
CA VAL A 169 -5.75 6.18 4.55
C VAL A 169 -6.54 5.41 3.49
N GLY A 170 -7.75 4.95 3.85
CA GLY A 170 -8.63 4.12 3.03
C GLY A 170 -8.86 4.61 1.60
N PRO A 171 -9.17 5.90 1.35
CA PRO A 171 -9.33 6.42 -0.01
C PRO A 171 -8.08 6.24 -0.88
N SER A 172 -6.88 6.42 -0.32
CA SER A 172 -5.63 6.22 -1.04
C SER A 172 -5.37 4.73 -1.30
N LEU A 173 -5.65 3.87 -0.33
CA LEU A 173 -5.58 2.41 -0.50
C LEU A 173 -6.51 1.92 -1.61
N GLN A 174 -7.76 2.39 -1.66
CA GLN A 174 -8.68 2.02 -2.74
C GLN A 174 -8.20 2.50 -4.12
N ARG A 175 -7.58 3.68 -4.19
CA ARG A 175 -6.97 4.16 -5.44
C ARG A 175 -5.74 3.32 -5.82
N ALA A 176 -4.88 2.94 -4.88
CA ALA A 176 -3.77 2.02 -5.13
C ALA A 176 -4.29 0.69 -5.71
N LYS A 177 -5.33 0.11 -5.12
CA LYS A 177 -6.00 -1.10 -5.63
C LYS A 177 -6.54 -0.94 -7.05
N ARG A 178 -7.15 0.21 -7.35
CA ARG A 178 -7.65 0.52 -8.70
C ARG A 178 -6.52 0.55 -9.73
N TRP A 179 -5.39 1.18 -9.41
CA TRP A 179 -4.24 1.27 -10.31
C TRP A 179 -3.56 -0.09 -10.48
N GLY A 180 -3.37 -0.86 -9.41
CA GLY A 180 -2.89 -2.23 -9.53
C GLY A 180 -3.81 -3.11 -10.37
N SER A 181 -5.13 -3.04 -10.18
CA SER A 181 -6.08 -3.76 -11.05
C SER A 181 -5.98 -3.36 -12.53
N ARG A 182 -5.57 -2.12 -12.83
CA ARG A 182 -5.30 -1.67 -14.21
C ARG A 182 -4.01 -2.28 -14.76
N ILE A 183 -2.94 -2.37 -13.96
CA ILE A 183 -1.68 -3.05 -14.31
C ILE A 183 -1.98 -4.52 -14.63
N HIS A 184 -2.60 -5.25 -13.70
CA HIS A 184 -2.92 -6.67 -13.89
C HIS A 184 -3.76 -6.91 -15.15
N ARG A 185 -4.86 -6.18 -15.35
CA ARG A 185 -5.74 -6.38 -16.53
C ARG A 185 -5.12 -5.96 -17.85
N SER A 186 -4.12 -5.09 -17.84
CA SER A 186 -3.40 -4.70 -19.05
C SER A 186 -2.42 -5.76 -19.53
N GLY A 187 -2.04 -6.70 -18.65
CA GLY A 187 -0.98 -7.65 -18.89
C GLY A 187 0.38 -6.99 -19.11
N VAL A 188 0.60 -5.73 -18.73
CA VAL A 188 1.86 -5.02 -19.05
C VAL A 188 3.10 -5.71 -18.49
N CYS A 189 2.96 -6.47 -17.40
CA CYS A 189 4.05 -7.22 -16.77
C CYS A 189 4.20 -8.67 -17.27
N ASP A 190 3.39 -9.10 -18.24
CA ASP A 190 3.44 -10.42 -18.88
C ASP A 190 4.39 -10.45 -20.07
#